data_AF-A0A0K1PB80-F1
#
_entry.id   AF-A0A0K1PB80-F1
#
_cell.length_a   1.000
_cell.length_b   1.000
_cell.length_c   1.000
_cell.angle_alpha   90.00
_cell.angle_beta   90.00
_cell.angle_gamma   90.00
#
_symmetry.space_group_name_H-M   'P 1'
#
loop_
_entity.id
_entity.type
_entity.pdbx_description
1 polymer ?
#
loop_
_entity_poly.entity_id
_entity_poly.type
_entity_poly.pdbx_seq_one_letter_code
_entity_poly.pdbx_strand_id
1 'polypeptide(L)'
;MVSIGTAISQWLLDLPGSPAAMMSLGHGFALGAAAMLAELPNRFAKRRLGIGEGKTKGGIAGRVFRVIDQLDLLAGGWLVLGLEGKATAGRVFGSAAVVLVAHPVVTPIGTRLGLRRVEMAAAGRIGE
;
A
#
# COMPACT_ATOMS: atom_id res chain seq x y z
N MET A 1 -7.73 -11.04 31.57
CA MET A 1 -7.73 -12.51 31.33
C MET A 1 -8.98 -12.85 30.53
N VAL A 2 -8.83 -13.37 29.31
CA VAL A 2 -9.96 -13.82 28.48
C VAL A 2 -10.35 -15.22 28.94
N SER A 3 -11.66 -15.48 29.13
CA SER A 3 -12.15 -16.80 29.53
C SER A 3 -11.91 -17.83 28.43
N ILE A 4 -11.61 -19.08 28.80
CA ILE A 4 -11.43 -20.20 27.87
C ILE A 4 -12.64 -20.36 26.93
N GLY A 5 -13.86 -20.13 27.44
CA GLY A 5 -15.08 -20.16 26.62
C GLY A 5 -15.10 -19.08 25.54
N THR A 6 -14.57 -17.88 25.83
CA THR A 6 -14.46 -16.79 24.87
C THR A 6 -13.41 -17.11 23.79
N ALA A 7 -12.27 -17.69 24.19
CA ALA A 7 -11.22 -18.11 23.25
C ALA A 7 -11.72 -19.20 22.27
N ILE A 8 -12.48 -20.17 22.76
CA ILE A 8 -13.08 -21.23 21.91
C ILE A 8 -14.10 -20.63 20.94
N SER A 9 -14.95 -19.70 21.41
CA SER A 9 -15.94 -19.04 20.54
C SER A 9 -15.30 -18.20 19.45
N GLN A 10 -14.20 -17.49 19.75
CA GLN A 10 -13.45 -16.73 18.73
C GLN A 10 -12.79 -17.66 17.72
N TRP A 11 -12.15 -18.73 18.19
CA TRP A 11 -11.50 -19.70 17.31
C TRP A 11 -12.49 -20.38 16.33
N LEU A 12 -13.71 -20.67 16.78
CA LEU A 12 -14.78 -21.21 15.92
C LEU A 12 -15.28 -20.18 14.89
N LEU A 13 -15.31 -18.89 15.26
CA LEU A 13 -15.66 -17.81 14.34
C LEU A 13 -14.54 -17.54 13.32
N ASP A 14 -13.30 -17.88 13.62
CA ASP A 14 -12.15 -17.68 12.71
C ASP A 14 -11.89 -18.87 11.76
N LEU A 15 -12.69 -19.95 11.84
CA LEU A 15 -12.55 -21.11 10.95
C LEU A 15 -12.77 -20.74 9.47
N PRO A 16 -11.97 -21.29 8.54
CA PRO A 16 -12.16 -21.08 7.12
C PRO A 16 -13.56 -21.54 6.69
N GLY A 17 -14.34 -20.62 6.12
CA GLY A 17 -15.74 -20.86 5.70
C GLY A 17 -16.80 -20.36 6.67
N SER A 18 -16.42 -19.81 7.84
CA SER A 18 -17.36 -19.11 8.70
C SER A 18 -17.86 -17.81 8.05
N PRO A 19 -19.07 -17.31 8.37
CA PRO A 19 -19.53 -16.00 7.89
C PRO A 19 -18.57 -14.86 8.26
N ALA A 20 -17.94 -14.92 9.44
CA ALA A 20 -16.96 -13.93 9.88
C ALA A 20 -15.69 -13.97 9.03
N ALA A 21 -15.18 -15.17 8.71
CA ALA A 21 -14.05 -15.34 7.81
C ALA A 21 -14.38 -14.85 6.40
N MET A 22 -15.56 -15.18 5.85
CA MET A 22 -15.99 -14.69 4.53
C MET A 22 -16.14 -13.17 4.48
N MET A 23 -16.70 -12.56 5.52
CA MET A 23 -16.78 -11.09 5.65
C MET A 23 -15.38 -10.46 5.72
N SER A 24 -14.44 -11.08 6.45
CA SER A 24 -13.04 -10.62 6.53
C SER A 24 -12.32 -10.70 5.18
N LEU A 25 -12.57 -11.76 4.40
CA LEU A 25 -12.03 -11.92 3.04
C LEU A 25 -12.62 -10.90 2.07
N GLY A 26 -13.93 -10.65 2.13
CA GLY A 26 -14.59 -9.61 1.34
C GLY A 26 -14.04 -8.22 1.65
N HIS A 27 -13.82 -7.92 2.94
CA HIS A 27 -13.23 -6.67 3.37
C HIS A 27 -11.76 -6.53 2.92
N GLY A 28 -10.96 -7.59 3.06
CA GLY A 28 -9.58 -7.62 2.55
C GLY A 28 -9.50 -7.44 1.03
N PHE A 29 -10.42 -8.09 0.28
CA PHE A 29 -10.53 -7.93 -1.16
C PHE A 29 -10.92 -6.49 -1.54
N ALA A 30 -11.90 -5.90 -0.86
CA ALA A 30 -12.32 -4.53 -1.10
C ALA A 30 -11.19 -3.53 -0.86
N LEU A 31 -10.44 -3.68 0.24
CA LEU A 31 -9.26 -2.87 0.53
C LEU A 31 -8.18 -3.01 -0.57
N GLY A 32 -7.86 -4.24 -0.96
CA GLY A 32 -6.87 -4.51 -2.00
C GLY A 32 -7.29 -3.96 -3.36
N ALA A 33 -8.55 -4.17 -3.76
CA ALA A 33 -9.09 -3.66 -5.02
C ALA A 33 -9.12 -2.13 -5.05
N ALA A 34 -9.59 -1.49 -3.98
CA ALA A 34 -9.62 -0.03 -3.89
C ALA A 34 -8.21 0.57 -3.92
N ALA A 35 -7.24 -0.05 -3.24
CA ALA A 35 -5.83 0.32 -3.32
C ALA A 35 -5.30 0.26 -4.77
N MET A 36 -5.50 -0.87 -5.47
CA MET A 36 -5.04 -1.03 -6.85
C MET A 36 -5.71 -0.04 -7.82
N LEU A 37 -6.99 0.26 -7.62
CA LEU A 37 -7.71 1.26 -8.41
C LEU A 37 -7.18 2.68 -8.15
N ALA A 38 -6.86 3.00 -6.90
CA ALA A 38 -6.35 4.32 -6.51
C ALA A 38 -4.96 4.63 -7.09
N GLU A 39 -4.16 3.62 -7.43
CA GLU A 39 -2.89 3.79 -8.15
C GLU A 39 -3.07 4.18 -9.63
N LEU A 40 -4.19 3.80 -10.26
CA LEU A 40 -4.39 4.00 -11.71
C LEU A 40 -4.34 5.46 -12.16
N PRO A 41 -5.00 6.42 -11.48
CA PRO A 41 -4.92 7.84 -11.84
C PRO A 41 -3.48 8.37 -11.86
N ASN A 42 -2.67 7.99 -10.88
CA ASN A 42 -1.28 8.42 -10.78
C ASN A 42 -0.42 7.81 -11.89
N ARG A 43 -0.58 6.50 -12.19
CA ARG A 43 0.06 5.87 -13.34
C ARG A 43 -0.32 6.52 -14.67
N PHE A 44 -1.59 6.88 -14.85
CA PHE A 44 -2.05 7.59 -16.04
C PHE A 44 -1.43 8.99 -16.15
N ALA A 45 -1.42 9.76 -15.07
CA ALA A 45 -0.81 11.10 -15.03
C ALA A 45 0.69 11.06 -15.37
N LYS A 46 1.43 10.10 -14.81
CA LYS A 46 2.85 9.88 -15.11
C LYS A 46 3.11 9.61 -16.59
N ARG A 47 2.28 8.76 -17.22
CA ARG A 47 2.37 8.46 -18.66
C ARG A 47 2.17 9.71 -19.52
N ARG A 48 1.21 10.57 -19.15
CA ARG A 48 0.97 11.85 -19.85
C ARG A 48 2.12 12.84 -19.72
N LEU A 49 2.93 12.73 -18.67
CA LEU A 49 4.09 13.59 -18.42
C LEU A 49 5.41 13.00 -18.94
N GLY A 50 5.36 11.88 -19.67
CA GLY A 50 6.53 11.19 -20.20
C GLY A 50 7.44 10.63 -19.11
N ILE A 51 6.88 10.29 -17.94
CA ILE A 51 7.60 9.63 -16.84
C ILE A 51 7.45 8.11 -17.06
N GLY A 52 8.53 7.45 -17.47
CA GLY A 52 8.54 6.01 -17.73
C GLY A 52 8.37 5.18 -16.45
N GLU A 53 7.93 3.92 -16.60
CA GLU A 53 7.77 2.98 -15.49
C GLU A 53 9.11 2.74 -14.79
N GLY A 54 9.12 2.76 -13.46
CA GLY A 54 10.34 2.65 -12.64
C GLY A 54 11.28 3.87 -12.70
N LYS A 55 10.99 4.89 -13.50
CA LYS A 55 11.81 6.11 -13.61
C LYS A 55 11.18 7.25 -12.83
N THR A 56 11.92 7.82 -11.88
CA THR A 56 11.58 9.14 -11.33
C THR A 56 12.23 10.20 -12.23
N LYS A 57 11.47 11.12 -12.81
CA LYS A 57 12.07 12.33 -13.40
C LYS A 57 12.87 13.07 -12.32
N GLY A 58 14.01 13.65 -12.65
CA GLY A 58 14.72 14.55 -11.73
C GLY A 58 13.91 15.82 -11.43
N GLY A 59 14.30 16.55 -10.38
CA GLY A 59 13.72 17.86 -10.07
C GLY A 59 12.41 17.83 -9.25
N ILE A 60 11.72 18.97 -9.21
CA ILE A 60 10.53 19.20 -8.36
C ILE A 60 9.39 18.23 -8.72
N ALA A 61 9.10 18.07 -10.01
CA ALA A 61 8.04 17.18 -10.48
C ALA A 61 8.24 15.74 -9.99
N GLY A 62 9.48 15.22 -10.06
CA GLY A 62 9.80 13.89 -9.55
C GLY A 62 9.58 13.72 -8.06
N ARG A 63 9.89 14.74 -7.26
CA ARG A 63 9.65 14.72 -5.81
C ARG A 63 8.15 14.72 -5.50
N VAL A 64 7.38 15.53 -6.19
CA VAL A 64 5.91 15.57 -6.05
C VAL A 64 5.30 14.21 -6.38
N PHE A 65 5.66 13.63 -7.54
CA PHE A 65 5.15 12.31 -7.92
C PHE A 65 5.60 11.18 -6.99
N ARG A 66 6.77 11.30 -6.36
CA ARG A 66 7.22 10.35 -5.34
C ARG A 66 6.36 10.39 -4.08
N VAL A 67 5.90 11.57 -3.68
CA VAL A 67 4.97 11.71 -2.54
C VAL A 67 3.60 11.16 -2.93
N ILE A 68 3.11 11.51 -4.12
CA ILE A 68 1.81 11.00 -4.62
C ILE A 68 1.81 9.47 -4.72
N ASP A 69 2.89 8.87 -5.23
CA ASP A 69 3.10 7.40 -5.28
C ASP A 69 2.98 6.69 -3.94
N GLN A 70 3.28 7.39 -2.85
CA GLN A 70 3.22 6.79 -1.52
C GLN A 70 1.81 6.89 -0.95
N LEU A 71 1.03 7.88 -1.40
CA LEU A 71 -0.28 8.18 -0.85
C LEU A 71 -1.43 7.60 -1.68
N ASP A 72 -1.20 7.20 -2.94
CA ASP A 72 -2.25 6.67 -3.82
C ASP A 72 -2.85 5.35 -3.28
N LEU A 73 -2.02 4.40 -2.87
CA LEU A 73 -2.45 3.17 -2.21
C LEU A 73 -3.24 3.45 -0.92
N LEU A 74 -2.76 4.44 -0.14
CA LEU A 74 -3.40 4.84 1.11
C LEU A 74 -4.78 5.48 0.88
N ALA A 75 -4.93 6.24 -0.21
CA ALA A 75 -6.21 6.84 -0.60
C ALA A 75 -7.28 5.78 -0.91
N GLY A 76 -6.90 4.70 -1.60
CA GLY A 76 -7.80 3.56 -1.85
C GLY A 76 -8.28 2.89 -0.57
N GLY A 77 -7.38 2.63 0.38
CA GLY A 77 -7.74 2.07 1.69
C GLY A 77 -8.66 3.00 2.50
N TRP A 78 -8.40 4.30 2.50
CA TRP A 78 -9.24 5.27 3.19
C TRP A 78 -10.62 5.45 2.57
N LEU A 79 -10.78 5.22 1.27
CA LEU A 79 -12.10 5.21 0.64
C LEU A 79 -12.98 4.12 1.26
N VAL A 80 -12.47 2.90 1.37
CA VAL A 80 -13.21 1.77 1.96
C VAL A 80 -13.48 2.01 3.45
N LEU A 81 -12.45 2.40 4.22
CA LEU A 81 -12.60 2.67 5.66
C LEU A 81 -13.47 3.89 5.96
N GLY A 82 -13.54 4.85 5.03
CA GLY A 82 -14.41 6.02 5.12
C GLY A 82 -15.88 5.65 4.98
N LEU A 83 -16.21 4.73 4.07
CA LEU A 83 -17.58 4.19 3.92
C LEU A 83 -18.05 3.45 5.20
N GLU A 84 -17.12 2.96 6.01
CA GLU A 84 -17.40 2.31 7.29
C GLU A 84 -17.43 3.28 8.49
N GLY A 85 -17.27 4.59 8.26
CA GLY A 85 -17.23 5.59 9.32
C GLY A 85 -15.96 5.53 10.19
N LYS A 86 -14.93 4.81 9.77
CA LYS A 86 -13.66 4.65 10.53
C LYS A 86 -12.63 5.74 10.21
N ALA A 87 -12.91 6.59 9.22
CA ALA A 87 -12.07 7.70 8.79
C ALA A 87 -12.14 8.90 9.74
N THR A 88 -11.14 9.00 10.61
CA THR A 88 -10.88 10.21 11.41
C THR A 88 -9.67 10.94 10.83
N ALA A 89 -9.66 12.28 10.87
CA ALA A 89 -8.53 13.08 10.41
C ALA A 89 -7.19 12.62 11.01
N GLY A 90 -7.15 12.34 12.32
CA GLY A 90 -5.94 11.86 13.00
C GLY A 90 -5.39 10.56 12.43
N ARG A 91 -6.27 9.58 12.15
CA ARG A 91 -5.85 8.32 11.50
C ARG A 91 -5.38 8.53 10.07
N VAL A 92 -6.06 9.40 9.31
CA VAL A 92 -5.71 9.69 7.91
C VAL A 92 -4.34 10.34 7.80
N PHE A 93 -4.10 11.41 8.56
CA PHE A 93 -2.80 12.09 8.56
C PHE A 93 -1.72 11.25 9.24
N GLY A 94 -2.06 10.52 10.30
CA GLY A 94 -1.13 9.62 10.98
C GLY A 94 -0.63 8.51 10.06
N SER A 95 -1.51 7.85 9.31
CA SER A 95 -1.09 6.81 8.37
C SER A 95 -0.33 7.37 7.17
N ALA A 96 -0.69 8.56 6.68
CA ALA A 96 0.08 9.25 5.64
C ALA A 96 1.51 9.54 6.11
N ALA A 97 1.68 10.06 7.34
CA ALA A 97 3.00 10.30 7.92
C ALA A 97 3.82 9.00 8.06
N VAL A 98 3.19 7.92 8.55
CA VAL A 98 3.84 6.60 8.66
C VAL A 98 4.33 6.13 7.30
N VAL A 99 3.51 6.18 6.26
CA VAL A 99 3.90 5.71 4.92
C VAL A 99 5.03 6.57 4.34
N LEU A 100 4.95 7.89 4.49
CA LEU A 100 5.97 8.82 4.01
C LEU A 100 7.33 8.64 4.69
N VAL A 101 7.36 8.09 5.91
CA VAL A 101 8.59 7.77 6.64
C VAL A 101 9.04 6.34 6.37
N ALA A 102 8.13 5.36 6.37
CA ALA A 102 8.45 3.96 6.21
C ALA A 102 9.00 3.65 4.81
N HIS A 103 8.41 4.22 3.76
CA HIS A 103 8.80 3.95 2.38
C HIS A 103 10.27 4.32 2.07
N PRO A 104 10.78 5.52 2.43
CA PRO A 104 12.19 5.85 2.23
C PRO A 104 13.14 5.05 3.13
N VAL A 105 12.66 4.42 4.21
CA VAL A 105 13.47 3.52 5.07
C VAL A 105 13.55 2.12 4.49
N VAL A 106 12.44 1.56 4.01
CA VAL A 106 12.38 0.20 3.45
C VAL A 106 13.11 0.11 2.11
N THR A 107 13.07 1.16 1.31
CA THR A 107 13.67 1.16 -0.04
C THR A 107 15.18 0.87 -0.03
N PRO A 108 16.02 1.55 0.78
CA PRO A 108 17.44 1.23 0.90
C PRO A 108 17.71 -0.17 1.47
N ILE A 109 16.89 -0.65 2.39
CA ILE A 109 17.03 -1.99 2.99
C ILE A 109 16.87 -3.06 1.90
N GLY A 110 15.81 -2.97 1.09
CA GLY A 110 15.58 -3.90 -0.02
C GLY A 110 16.72 -3.90 -1.05
N THR A 111 17.32 -2.73 -1.31
CA THR A 111 18.49 -2.62 -2.19
C THR A 111 19.73 -3.28 -1.59
N ARG A 112 19.99 -3.09 -0.29
CA ARG A 112 21.13 -3.72 0.43
C ARG A 112 21.01 -5.23 0.52
N LEU A 113 19.79 -5.74 0.68
CA LEU A 113 19.49 -7.18 0.66
C LEU A 113 19.53 -7.80 -0.74
N GLY A 114 19.80 -7.01 -1.79
CA GLY A 114 19.89 -7.51 -3.15
C GLY A 114 18.55 -7.86 -3.80
N LEU A 115 17.42 -7.60 -3.13
CA LEU A 115 16.08 -7.91 -3.62
C LEU A 115 15.67 -7.08 -4.85
N ARG A 116 16.40 -6.00 -5.13
CA ARG A 116 16.22 -5.13 -6.30
C ARG A 116 17.26 -5.34 -7.42
N ARG A 117 18.12 -6.37 -7.34
CA ARG A 117 19.13 -6.65 -8.38
C ARG A 117 18.52 -7.02 -9.74
N VAL A 118 17.32 -7.60 -9.75
CA VAL A 118 16.61 -8.01 -10.97
C VAL A 118 16.12 -6.81 -11.80
N GLU A 119 15.67 -5.73 -11.14
CA GLU A 119 15.32 -4.46 -11.79
C GLU A 119 16.55 -3.77 -12.40
N MET A 120 17.70 -3.80 -11.71
CA MET A 120 18.94 -3.17 -12.18
C MET A 120 19.58 -3.93 -13.34
N ALA A 121 19.44 -5.27 -13.36
CA ALA A 121 19.83 -6.12 -14.47
C ALA A 121 18.96 -5.88 -15.71
N ALA A 122 17.63 -5.78 -15.55
CA ALA A 122 16.71 -5.46 -16.64
C ALA A 122 16.86 -4.01 -17.16
N ALA A 123 17.31 -3.07 -16.31
CA ALA A 123 17.55 -1.68 -16.67
C ALA A 123 18.95 -1.42 -17.28
N GLY A 124 19.77 -2.46 -17.51
CA GLY A 124 21.08 -2.33 -18.16
C GLY A 124 22.13 -1.57 -17.34
N ARG A 125 22.03 -1.57 -16.00
CA ARG A 125 22.92 -0.81 -15.09
C ARG A 125 23.99 -1.66 -14.39
N ILE A 126 24.15 -2.90 -14.81
CA ILE A 126 25.31 -3.74 -14.44
C ILE A 126 26.29 -3.72 -15.59
N GLY A 127 27.15 -2.71 -15.55
CA GLY A 127 28.21 -2.50 -16.51
C GLY A 127 28.93 -1.22 -16.17
N GLU A 128 29.65 -1.22 -15.04
CA GLU A 128 31.00 -0.69 -14.82
C GLU A 128 31.62 -1.42 -13.62
#